data_AF-A0A7X0LFP5-F1
#
_entry.id   AF-A0A7X0LFP5-F1
#
_cell.length_a   1.000
_cell.length_b   1.000
_cell.length_c   1.000
_cell.angle_alpha   90.00
_cell.angle_beta   90.00
_cell.angle_gamma   90.00
#
_symmetry.space_group_name_H-M   'P 1'
#
loop_
_entity.id
_entity.type
_entity.pdbx_description
1 polymer ?
#
loop_
_entity_poly.entity_id
_entity_poly.type
_entity_poly.pdbx_seq_one_letter_code
_entity_poly.pdbx_strand_id
1 'polypeptide(L)'
;MKARIFQKPKNAMQSGRAGTQRWMLEFAPAEARKADPLMGWAGSGDTQRQLRLGFASREEAVAYAERNGIDVEIMPTPERRLKIQAYADNFR
;
A
#
# COMPACT_ATOMS: atom_id res chain seq x y z
N MET A 1 13.75 0.83 -11.90
CA MET A 1 12.28 1.05 -11.82
C MET A 1 11.94 0.98 -10.34
N LYS A 2 11.24 2.00 -9.81
CA LYS A 2 11.04 2.14 -8.36
C LYS A 2 9.78 1.42 -7.91
N ALA A 3 9.84 0.77 -6.75
CA ALA A 3 8.69 0.24 -6.04
C ALA A 3 8.62 0.84 -4.64
N ARG A 4 7.47 0.68 -4.00
CA ARG A 4 7.25 1.11 -2.62
C ARG A 4 6.87 -0.09 -1.77
N ILE A 5 7.44 -0.14 -0.57
CA ILE A 5 7.06 -1.10 0.47
C ILE A 5 6.34 -0.32 1.57
N PHE A 6 5.13 -0.75 1.93
CA PHE A 6 4.33 -0.10 2.98
C PHE A 6 3.43 -1.11 3.69
N GLN A 7 3.05 -0.80 4.92
CA GLN A 7 2.03 -1.59 5.62
C GLN A 7 0.64 -1.12 5.21
N LYS A 8 -0.26 -2.04 4.87
CA LYS A 8 -1.59 -1.71 4.33
C LYS A 8 -2.38 -0.82 5.32
N PRO A 9 -2.73 0.43 4.97
CA PRO A 9 -3.45 1.31 5.87
C PRO A 9 -4.89 0.82 6.10
N LYS A 10 -5.44 1.14 7.28
CA LYS A 10 -6.86 0.86 7.56
C LYS A 10 -7.74 1.71 6.65
N ASN A 11 -8.74 1.10 6.04
CA ASN A 11 -9.78 1.85 5.32
C ASN A 11 -10.52 2.79 6.30
N ALA A 12 -10.66 4.05 5.92
CA ALA A 12 -11.39 5.05 6.71
C ALA A 12 -12.88 4.71 6.83
N MET A 13 -13.47 4.14 5.77
CA MET A 13 -14.91 3.82 5.68
C MET A 13 -15.29 2.53 6.42
N GLN A 14 -14.32 1.76 6.89
CA GLN A 14 -14.57 0.45 7.51
C GLN A 14 -13.85 0.34 8.86
N SER A 15 -14.51 -0.29 9.84
CA SER A 15 -13.91 -0.54 11.15
C SER A 15 -13.00 -1.77 11.19
N GLY A 16 -13.10 -2.64 10.18
CA GLY A 16 -12.31 -3.87 10.07
C GLY A 16 -10.80 -3.62 10.03
N ARG A 17 -10.04 -4.51 10.67
CA ARG A 17 -8.56 -4.43 10.75
C ARG A 17 -7.85 -5.62 10.09
N ALA A 18 -8.63 -6.60 9.65
CA ALA A 18 -8.09 -7.76 8.95
C ALA A 18 -7.30 -7.29 7.72
N GLY A 19 -6.02 -7.65 7.65
CA GLY A 19 -5.11 -7.28 6.56
C GLY A 19 -4.30 -6.00 6.76
N THR A 20 -4.52 -5.23 7.83
CA THR A 20 -3.68 -4.04 8.13
C THR A 20 -2.25 -4.41 8.54
N GLN A 21 -2.01 -5.63 9.01
CA GLN A 21 -0.67 -6.09 9.39
C GLN A 21 0.18 -6.54 8.19
N ARG A 22 -0.42 -6.70 6.99
CA ARG A 22 0.33 -7.14 5.81
C ARG A 22 1.19 -6.02 5.25
N TRP A 23 2.38 -6.40 4.84
CA TRP A 23 3.30 -5.55 4.09
C TRP A 23 3.06 -5.73 2.60
N MET A 24 3.01 -4.63 1.87
CA MET A 24 2.70 -4.61 0.45
C MET A 24 3.89 -4.02 -0.31
N LEU A 25 4.28 -4.68 -1.40
CA LEU A 25 5.16 -4.12 -2.42
C LEU A 25 4.32 -3.78 -3.65
N GLU A 26 4.38 -2.52 -4.08
CA GLU A 26 3.72 -2.03 -5.29
C GLU A 26 4.73 -1.27 -6.17
N PHE A 27 4.66 -1.48 -7.48
CA PHE A 27 5.49 -0.75 -8.44
C PHE A 27 4.97 0.67 -8.67
N ALA A 28 5.89 1.63 -8.81
CA ALA A 28 5.54 2.96 -9.29
C ALA A 28 5.12 2.88 -10.76
N PRO A 29 4.12 3.68 -11.20
CA PRO A 29 3.69 3.67 -12.59
C PRO A 29 4.85 4.07 -13.51
N ALA A 30 5.15 3.22 -14.49
CA ALA A 30 6.19 3.49 -15.48
C ALA A 30 5.72 4.52 -16.52
N GLU A 31 4.42 4.57 -16.78
CA GLU A 31 3.79 5.50 -17.72
C GLU A 31 2.40 5.95 -17.25
N ALA A 32 1.97 7.10 -17.75
CA ALA A 32 0.63 7.62 -17.52
C ALA A 32 -0.40 6.83 -18.33
N ARG A 33 -1.58 6.58 -17.74
CA ARG A 33 -2.70 6.00 -18.47
C ARG A 33 -3.22 7.01 -19.48
N LYS A 34 -3.52 6.56 -20.69
CA LYS A 34 -4.09 7.38 -21.77
C LYS A 34 -5.44 6.80 -22.18
N ALA A 35 -6.38 7.68 -22.51
CA ALA A 35 -7.64 7.26 -23.09
C ALA A 35 -7.36 6.68 -24.49
N ASP A 36 -7.90 5.51 -24.78
CA ASP A 36 -7.84 4.97 -26.15
C ASP A 36 -8.70 5.82 -27.10
N PRO A 37 -8.35 5.90 -28.40
CA PRO A 37 -9.00 6.81 -29.34
C PRO A 37 -10.42 6.39 -29.75
N LEU A 38 -10.85 5.16 -29.48
CA LEU A 38 -12.13 4.62 -29.93
C LEU A 38 -13.17 4.66 -28.82
N MET A 39 -12.87 4.09 -27.65
CA MET A 39 -13.79 3.92 -26.52
C MET A 39 -13.46 4.84 -25.34
N GLY A 40 -12.29 5.46 -25.32
CA GLY A 40 -11.85 6.34 -24.24
C GLY A 40 -11.44 5.62 -22.95
N TRP A 41 -11.22 4.30 -22.99
CA TRP A 41 -10.78 3.52 -21.85
C TRP A 41 -9.35 3.86 -21.43
N ALA A 42 -9.10 3.83 -20.13
CA ALA A 42 -7.78 4.12 -19.56
C ALA A 42 -6.79 2.97 -19.82
N GLY A 43 -6.14 3.01 -20.99
CA GLY A 43 -5.11 2.08 -21.44
C GLY A 43 -3.71 2.45 -20.97
N SER A 44 -2.85 1.45 -20.85
CA SER A 44 -1.41 1.56 -20.57
C SER A 44 -0.75 0.22 -20.93
N GLY A 45 0.47 0.26 -21.45
CA GLY A 45 1.36 -0.89 -21.62
C GLY A 45 2.10 -1.30 -20.34
N ASP A 46 1.98 -0.54 -19.25
CA ASP A 46 2.55 -0.91 -17.94
C ASP A 46 1.76 -2.04 -17.28
N THR A 47 2.29 -3.26 -17.40
CA THR A 47 1.72 -4.46 -16.79
C THR A 47 2.03 -4.58 -15.31
N GLN A 48 3.14 -4.00 -14.84
CA GLN A 48 3.61 -4.15 -13.46
C GLN A 48 2.70 -3.44 -12.47
N ARG A 49 1.98 -2.41 -12.92
CA ARG A 49 0.95 -1.72 -12.15
C ARG A 49 -0.19 -2.64 -11.66
N GLN A 50 -0.36 -3.80 -12.28
CA GLN A 50 -1.35 -4.80 -11.87
C GLN A 50 -0.86 -5.67 -10.70
N LEU A 51 0.46 -5.71 -10.45
CA LEU A 51 1.07 -6.54 -9.43
C LEU A 51 0.99 -5.86 -8.06
N ARG A 52 0.54 -6.64 -7.07
CA ARG A 52 0.60 -6.28 -5.64
C ARG A 52 1.06 -7.49 -4.87
N LEU A 53 2.25 -7.42 -4.31
CA LEU A 53 2.85 -8.53 -3.58
C LEU A 53 2.66 -8.31 -2.08
N GLY A 54 2.12 -9.31 -1.38
CA GLY A 54 1.85 -9.24 0.05
C GLY A 54 2.79 -10.13 0.85
N PHE A 55 3.37 -9.58 1.92
CA PHE A 55 4.34 -10.22 2.80
C PHE A 55 3.87 -10.18 4.25
N ALA A 56 4.42 -11.07 5.09
CA ALA A 56 4.11 -11.10 6.51
C ALA A 56 4.91 -10.04 7.28
N SER A 57 6.15 -9.77 6.86
CA SER A 57 7.05 -8.80 7.50
C SER A 57 7.63 -7.80 6.50
N ARG A 58 8.21 -6.71 7.02
CA ARG A 58 8.94 -5.72 6.22
C ARG A 58 10.19 -6.34 5.62
N GLU A 59 10.87 -7.15 6.42
CA GLU A 59 12.15 -7.79 6.11
C GLU A 59 11.99 -8.77 4.95
N GLU A 60 10.90 -9.55 4.91
CA GLU A 60 10.58 -10.43 3.78
C GLU A 60 10.37 -9.65 2.47
N ALA A 61 9.68 -8.52 2.55
CA ALA A 61 9.44 -7.67 1.39
C ALA A 61 10.74 -7.05 0.85
N VAL A 62 11.63 -6.61 1.74
CA VAL A 62 12.94 -6.05 1.38
C VAL A 62 13.84 -7.13 0.80
N ALA A 63 13.93 -8.31 1.42
CA ALA A 63 14.73 -9.42 0.91
C ALA A 63 14.25 -9.88 -0.48
N TYR A 64 12.93 -9.87 -0.72
CA TYR A 64 12.40 -10.12 -2.05
C TYR A 64 12.83 -9.04 -3.05
N ALA A 65 12.75 -7.77 -2.69
CA ALA A 65 13.17 -6.67 -3.56
C ALA A 65 14.66 -6.75 -3.92
N GLU A 66 15.52 -6.98 -2.93
CA GLU A 66 16.96 -7.15 -3.12
C GLU A 66 17.28 -8.32 -4.04
N ARG A 67 16.65 -9.48 -3.80
CA ARG A 67 16.84 -10.69 -4.63
C ARG A 67 16.46 -10.46 -6.10
N ASN A 68 15.47 -9.61 -6.36
CA ASN A 68 14.99 -9.33 -7.72
C ASN A 68 15.57 -8.04 -8.32
N GLY A 69 16.51 -7.38 -7.62
CA GLY A 69 17.12 -6.13 -8.09
C GLY A 69 16.14 -4.96 -8.22
N ILE A 70 15.12 -4.91 -7.37
CA ILE A 70 14.07 -3.88 -7.38
C ILE A 70 14.48 -2.74 -6.45
N ASP A 71 14.57 -1.52 -6.99
CA ASP A 71 14.80 -0.30 -6.19
C ASP A 71 13.52 0.04 -5.39
N VAL A 72 13.61 0.03 -4.06
CA VAL A 72 12.45 0.18 -3.17
C VAL A 72 12.57 1.35 -2.21
N GLU A 73 11.50 2.12 -2.09
CA GLU A 73 11.31 3.11 -1.04
C GLU A 73 10.37 2.57 0.04
N ILE A 74 10.76 2.69 1.31
CA ILE A 74 9.95 2.22 2.44
C ILE A 74 9.11 3.37 2.95
N MET A 75 7.80 3.31 2.72
CA MET A 75 6.89 4.34 3.18
C MET A 75 6.39 4.02 4.61
N PRO A 76 6.57 4.93 5.57
CA PRO A 76 6.07 4.73 6.92
C PRO A 76 4.54 4.78 6.93
N THR A 77 3.90 3.77 7.53
CA THR A 77 2.46 3.76 7.76
C THR A 77 2.17 4.34 9.15
N PRO A 78 1.24 5.29 9.30
CA PRO A 78 0.95 5.89 10.59
C PRO A 78 0.42 4.86 11.58
N GLU A 79 1.11 4.71 12.70
CA GLU A 79 0.68 3.80 13.77
C GLU A 79 -0.52 4.36 14.53
N ARG A 80 -1.48 3.49 14.83
CA ARG A 80 -2.63 3.86 15.63
C ARG A 80 -2.25 3.89 17.11
N ARG A 81 -2.20 5.09 17.68
CA ARG A 81 -2.04 5.27 19.12
C ARG A 81 -3.31 4.87 19.88
N LEU A 82 -3.15 4.18 21.01
CA LEU A 82 -4.26 3.91 21.92
C LEU A 82 -4.73 5.23 22.52
N LYS A 83 -6.02 5.54 22.35
CA LYS A 83 -6.66 6.66 23.04
C LYS A 83 -7.47 6.11 24.20
N ILE A 84 -7.01 6.35 25.43
CA ILE A 84 -7.75 6.03 26.64
C ILE A 84 -8.91 7.02 26.73
N GLN A 85 -10.14 6.51 26.87
CA GLN A 85 -11.34 7.31 27.03
C GLN A 85 -12.19 6.67 28.11
N ALA A 86 -12.60 7.45 29.12
CA ALA A 86 -13.58 7.02 30.10
C ALA A 86 -14.93 7.65 29.79
N TYR A 87 -16.02 6.89 29.95
CA TYR A 87 -17.36 7.40 29.69
C TYR A 87 -17.75 8.54 30.65
N ALA A 88 -17.20 8.55 31.87
CA ALA A 88 -17.41 9.61 32.86
C ALA A 88 -16.91 10.99 32.39
N ASP A 89 -15.89 11.03 31.52
CA ASP A 89 -15.35 12.28 30.99
C ASP A 89 -16.37 13.03 30.11
N ASN A 90 -17.45 12.38 29.67
CA ASN A 90 -18.51 13.01 28.88
C ASN A 90 -19.41 13.96 29.68
N PHE A 91 -19.38 13.93 31.02
CA PHE A 91 -20.32 14.65 31.90
C PHE A 91 -19.65 15.65 32.86
N ARG A 92 -18.39 16.04 32.59
CA ARG A 92 -17.65 17.04 33.38
C ARG A 92 -17.91 18.47 32.90
#